data_AF-A0A915P9W2-F1
#
_entry.id   AF-A0A915P9W2-F1
#
_cell.length_a   1.000
_cell.length_b   1.000
_cell.length_c   1.000
_cell.angle_alpha   90.00
_cell.angle_beta   90.00
_cell.angle_gamma   90.00
#
_symmetry.space_group_name_H-M   'P 1'
#
loop_
_entity.id
_entity.type
_entity.pdbx_description
1 polymer ?
#
loop_
_entity_poly.entity_id
_entity_poly.type
_entity_poly.pdbx_seq_one_letter_code
_entity_poly.pdbx_strand_id
1 'polypeptide(L)'
;MNPDTQSKQQILFEDPEFPAIWQSIYCEERESDLPSPKGIIWKRPWEINSNACFIRNQTDNSAFQLKDIVQGQLRDCWLAAALLALIQSEEHFNAVIDPTLNNKLNSENYTGKFAFNFTIKETTREVIVDDLLPTKNGQLLFMHSSDGLSFWAALLEKAFAKLYGSYAALENTNHFYRALRLLTGPGTIRLYMLRDITRSQLIRLFSTRITDIRLCRFCCTVTNGFIEKKGHTGRGVLAMRSFTILDFIEVCSWF
;
A
#
# COMPACT_ATOMS: atom_id res chain seq x y z
N MET A 1 -7.19 44.27 -28.98
CA MET A 1 -6.38 43.60 -27.94
C MET A 1 -7.27 43.43 -26.73
N ASN A 2 -7.61 42.20 -26.37
CA ASN A 2 -8.51 41.91 -25.26
C ASN A 2 -7.64 41.68 -24.00
N PRO A 3 -7.79 42.46 -22.92
CA PRO A 3 -6.88 42.44 -21.77
C PRO A 3 -7.26 41.44 -20.67
N ASP A 4 -8.10 40.43 -20.94
CA ASP A 4 -8.56 39.47 -19.93
C ASP A 4 -8.05 38.05 -20.19
N THR A 5 -6.74 37.84 -20.03
CA THR A 5 -6.18 36.50 -19.84
C THR A 5 -5.33 36.49 -18.58
N GLN A 6 -5.96 36.83 -17.45
CA GLN A 6 -5.45 36.40 -16.15
C GLN A 6 -5.59 34.88 -16.10
N SER A 7 -4.48 34.18 -16.31
CA SER A 7 -4.36 32.75 -16.03
C SER A 7 -4.77 32.53 -14.56
N LYS A 8 -5.95 31.96 -14.33
CA LYS A 8 -6.31 31.45 -12.99
C LYS A 8 -5.22 30.44 -12.65
N GLN A 9 -4.35 30.76 -11.70
CA GLN A 9 -3.48 29.77 -11.09
C GLN A 9 -4.40 28.67 -10.54
N GLN A 10 -4.31 27.48 -11.12
CA GLN A 10 -5.09 26.35 -10.69
C GLN A 10 -4.63 25.96 -9.28
N ILE A 11 -5.45 26.29 -8.28
CA ILE A 11 -5.19 25.92 -6.89
C ILE A 11 -5.37 24.41 -6.80
N LEU A 12 -4.31 23.73 -6.40
CA LEU A 12 -4.33 22.28 -6.21
C LEU A 12 -4.98 21.93 -4.88
N PHE A 13 -5.61 20.77 -4.83
CA PHE A 13 -6.24 20.26 -3.62
C PHE A 13 -5.19 20.05 -2.52
N GLU A 14 -5.54 20.49 -1.33
CA GLU A 14 -4.87 20.22 -0.07
C GLU A 14 -5.94 19.69 0.88
N ASP A 15 -5.69 18.54 1.49
CA ASP A 15 -6.68 17.82 2.28
C ASP A 15 -6.78 18.43 3.69
N PRO A 16 -7.89 19.09 4.03
CA PRO A 16 -8.04 19.69 5.35
C PRO A 16 -8.17 18.64 6.46
N GLU A 17 -8.57 17.41 6.14
CA GLU A 17 -8.73 16.32 7.12
C GLU A 17 -7.43 15.55 7.35
N PHE A 18 -6.44 15.67 6.45
CA PHE A 18 -5.14 15.03 6.58
C PHE A 18 -4.02 15.95 6.06
N PRO A 19 -3.78 17.09 6.74
CA PRO A 19 -2.89 18.13 6.25
C PRO A 19 -1.42 17.70 6.21
N ALA A 20 -0.63 18.37 5.39
CA ALA A 20 0.81 18.14 5.22
C ALA A 20 1.65 18.67 6.41
N ILE A 21 1.38 18.17 7.62
CA ILE A 21 1.99 18.58 8.88
C ILE A 21 2.64 17.39 9.60
N TRP A 22 3.43 17.69 10.64
CA TRP A 22 4.12 16.68 11.42
C TRP A 22 3.17 15.67 12.08
N GLN A 23 2.02 16.12 12.57
CA GLN A 23 1.01 15.30 13.25
C GLN A 23 0.41 14.23 12.34
N SER A 24 0.34 14.47 11.04
CA SER A 24 -0.10 13.48 10.05
C SER A 24 0.94 12.37 9.86
N ILE A 25 2.22 12.65 10.15
CA ILE A 25 3.31 11.66 10.12
C ILE A 25 3.38 10.92 11.47
N TYR A 26 3.45 11.66 12.58
CA TYR A 26 3.70 11.10 13.92
C TYR A 26 2.73 11.68 14.95
N CYS A 27 2.21 10.79 15.81
CA CYS A 27 1.39 11.20 16.95
C CYS A 27 2.29 11.65 18.11
N GLU A 28 1.85 12.67 18.86
CA GLU A 28 2.62 13.38 19.91
C GLU A 28 3.23 12.44 20.97
N GLU A 29 2.62 11.29 21.24
CA GLU A 29 3.06 10.32 22.25
C GLU A 29 4.40 9.61 21.93
N ARG A 30 4.94 9.73 20.72
CA ARG A 30 6.17 9.01 20.28
C ARG A 30 7.35 9.90 19.92
N GLU A 31 7.34 11.18 20.30
CA GLU A 31 8.32 12.17 19.84
C GLU A 31 9.79 11.84 20.17
N SER A 32 10.05 11.06 21.24
CA SER A 32 11.40 10.77 21.74
C SER A 32 12.20 9.73 20.94
N ASP A 33 11.55 8.82 20.22
CA ASP A 33 12.22 7.70 19.52
C ASP A 33 12.31 7.90 18.00
N LEU A 34 11.84 9.04 17.51
CA LEU A 34 11.62 9.27 16.08
C LEU A 34 12.70 10.16 15.45
N PRO A 35 12.96 10.00 14.13
CA PRO A 35 13.85 10.89 13.41
C PRO A 35 13.36 12.33 13.59
N SER A 36 14.23 13.24 14.01
CA SER A 36 13.85 14.64 14.20
C SER A 36 13.12 15.17 12.95
N PRO A 37 12.07 16.01 13.09
CA PRO A 37 11.33 16.59 11.97
C PRO A 37 12.20 17.35 10.97
N LYS A 38 13.43 17.73 11.37
CA LYS A 38 14.42 18.37 10.51
C LYS A 38 14.65 17.58 9.22
N GLY A 39 14.33 18.24 8.11
CA GLY A 39 14.60 17.77 6.75
C GLY A 39 13.48 16.96 6.10
N ILE A 40 12.33 16.78 6.78
CA ILE A 40 11.14 16.25 6.13
C ILE A 40 10.40 17.39 5.42
N ILE A 41 10.13 17.21 4.14
CA ILE A 41 9.42 18.16 3.29
C ILE A 41 8.32 17.40 2.57
N TRP A 42 7.11 17.93 2.59
CA TRP A 42 6.00 17.40 1.83
C TRP A 42 6.12 17.88 0.38
N LYS A 43 6.12 16.95 -0.56
CA LYS A 43 6.27 17.22 -1.99
C LYS A 43 5.24 16.45 -2.78
N ARG A 44 4.76 17.04 -3.86
CA ARG A 44 3.90 16.38 -4.84
C ARG A 44 4.76 15.54 -5.79
N PRO A 45 4.19 14.55 -6.48
CA PRO A 45 4.97 13.58 -7.25
C PRO A 45 5.91 14.19 -8.30
N TRP A 46 5.51 15.23 -9.03
CA TRP A 46 6.38 15.87 -10.05
C TRP A 46 7.53 16.67 -9.44
N GLU A 47 7.40 17.13 -8.19
CA GLU A 47 8.48 17.81 -7.46
C GLU A 47 9.54 16.81 -6.95
N ILE A 48 9.20 15.52 -6.95
CA ILE A 48 10.05 14.40 -6.58
C ILE A 48 10.71 13.83 -7.85
N ASN A 49 9.90 13.59 -8.89
CA ASN A 49 10.36 13.03 -10.15
C ASN A 49 9.56 13.61 -11.32
N SER A 50 10.23 14.23 -12.30
CA SER A 50 9.58 14.83 -13.47
C SER A 50 8.82 13.81 -14.33
N ASN A 51 9.16 12.52 -14.23
CA ASN A 51 8.51 11.43 -14.94
C ASN A 51 7.48 10.69 -14.05
N ALA A 52 7.02 11.32 -12.96
CA ALA A 52 6.04 10.74 -12.06
C ALA A 52 4.75 10.35 -12.79
N CYS A 53 4.24 9.17 -12.45
CA CYS A 53 2.97 8.63 -12.94
C CYS A 53 2.18 8.04 -11.77
N PHE A 54 0.85 8.12 -11.85
CA PHE A 54 0.01 7.52 -10.82
C PHE A 54 0.17 6.00 -10.89
N ILE A 55 -0.16 5.42 -12.04
CA ILE A 55 0.03 3.99 -12.38
C ILE A 55 0.85 3.93 -13.69
N ARG A 56 1.85 3.03 -13.76
CA ARG A 56 2.65 2.82 -14.98
C ARG A 56 1.82 2.13 -16.08
N ASN A 57 2.01 2.53 -17.33
CA ASN A 57 1.51 1.88 -18.56
C ASN A 57 0.12 1.22 -18.41
N GLN A 58 -0.95 1.98 -18.63
CA GLN A 58 -2.33 1.44 -18.77
C GLN A 58 -2.52 0.57 -20.03
N THR A 59 -1.46 0.27 -20.78
CA THR A 59 -1.50 -0.34 -22.12
C THR A 59 -0.98 -1.78 -22.19
N ASP A 60 -0.26 -2.25 -21.16
CA ASP A 60 0.17 -3.66 -21.07
C ASP A 60 -0.64 -4.35 -19.96
N ASN A 61 -1.01 -5.61 -20.17
CA ASN A 61 -2.01 -6.42 -19.42
C ASN A 61 -1.71 -6.66 -17.91
N SER A 62 -0.94 -5.81 -17.24
CA SER A 62 -0.93 -5.67 -15.78
C SER A 62 -0.49 -4.24 -15.43
N ALA A 63 -1.44 -3.31 -15.25
CA ALA A 63 -1.16 -1.91 -14.93
C ALA A 63 -0.41 -1.74 -13.59
N PHE A 64 -0.46 -2.73 -12.71
CA PHE A 64 0.16 -2.77 -11.38
C PHE A 64 1.33 -3.76 -11.35
N GLN A 65 2.46 -3.36 -10.75
CA GLN A 65 3.67 -4.20 -10.70
C GLN A 65 4.14 -4.43 -9.26
N LEU A 66 4.69 -5.62 -8.98
CA LEU A 66 5.31 -5.96 -7.68
C LEU A 66 6.35 -4.90 -7.24
N LYS A 67 7.05 -4.34 -8.23
CA LYS A 67 8.11 -3.34 -8.04
C LYS A 67 7.58 -1.97 -7.56
N ASP A 68 6.26 -1.74 -7.65
CA ASP A 68 5.62 -0.50 -7.21
C ASP A 68 5.45 -0.45 -5.68
N ILE A 69 5.62 -1.58 -4.99
CA ILE A 69 5.38 -1.75 -3.57
C ILE A 69 6.70 -2.08 -2.87
N VAL A 70 7.46 -1.05 -2.52
CA VAL A 70 8.65 -1.16 -1.67
C VAL A 70 8.35 -0.49 -0.34
N GLN A 71 8.53 -1.24 0.75
CA GLN A 71 8.36 -0.72 2.10
C GLN A 71 9.41 0.37 2.38
N GLY A 72 8.96 1.53 2.87
CA GLY A 72 9.83 2.61 3.32
C GLY A 72 10.25 2.47 4.79
N GLN A 73 10.37 3.61 5.48
CA GLN A 73 10.84 3.64 6.88
C GLN A 73 9.78 3.18 7.90
N LEU A 74 8.51 3.15 7.50
CA LEU A 74 7.40 2.78 8.37
C LEU A 74 7.38 1.27 8.66
N ARG A 75 6.99 0.87 9.88
CA ARG A 75 6.84 -0.54 10.27
C ARG A 75 5.47 -1.12 9.92
N ASP A 76 5.05 -0.94 8.68
CA ASP A 76 3.74 -1.30 8.13
C ASP A 76 3.81 -2.46 7.12
N CYS A 77 4.75 -3.41 7.29
CA CYS A 77 4.91 -4.53 6.33
C CYS A 77 3.62 -5.34 6.11
N TRP A 78 2.69 -5.31 7.07
CA TRP A 78 1.35 -5.89 6.94
C TRP A 78 0.53 -5.21 5.83
N LEU A 79 0.66 -3.90 5.65
CA LEU A 79 0.02 -3.15 4.59
C LEU A 79 0.69 -3.43 3.24
N ALA A 80 2.02 -3.36 3.17
CA ALA A 80 2.77 -3.74 1.96
C ALA A 80 2.41 -5.15 1.47
N ALA A 81 2.33 -6.13 2.38
CA ALA A 81 1.85 -7.47 2.05
C ALA A 81 0.40 -7.47 1.54
N ALA A 82 -0.50 -6.70 2.16
CA ALA A 82 -1.89 -6.61 1.71
C ALA A 82 -2.01 -6.01 0.30
N LEU A 83 -1.19 -5.00 -0.03
CA LEU A 83 -1.14 -4.43 -1.38
C LEU A 83 -0.55 -5.42 -2.40
N LEU A 84 0.47 -6.20 -2.00
CA LEU A 84 1.00 -7.27 -2.86
C LEU A 84 -0.06 -8.34 -3.15
N ALA A 85 -0.97 -8.61 -2.20
CA ALA A 85 -2.10 -9.51 -2.41
C ALA A 85 -3.20 -8.87 -3.28
N LEU A 86 -3.42 -7.55 -3.15
CA LEU A 86 -4.37 -6.78 -3.94
C LEU A 86 -4.03 -6.85 -5.42
N ILE A 87 -2.77 -6.62 -5.79
CA ILE A 87 -2.33 -6.62 -7.19
C ILE A 87 -2.37 -8.02 -7.84
N GLN A 88 -2.64 -9.08 -7.08
CA GLN A 88 -2.92 -10.40 -7.65
C GLN A 88 -4.38 -10.52 -8.14
N SER A 89 -5.23 -9.51 -7.92
CA SER A 89 -6.62 -9.49 -8.37
C SER A 89 -6.94 -8.15 -9.02
N GLU A 90 -6.99 -8.14 -10.35
CA GLU A 90 -7.36 -6.96 -11.12
C GLU A 90 -8.73 -6.41 -10.74
N GLU A 91 -9.71 -7.29 -10.48
CA GLU A 91 -11.05 -6.90 -10.02
C GLU A 91 -11.00 -6.08 -8.72
N HIS A 92 -10.36 -6.60 -7.66
CA HIS A 92 -10.27 -5.88 -6.40
C HIS A 92 -9.38 -4.64 -6.51
N PHE A 93 -8.29 -4.71 -7.30
CA PHE A 93 -7.44 -3.56 -7.54
C PHE A 93 -8.23 -2.41 -8.19
N ASN A 94 -8.97 -2.69 -9.26
CA ASN A 94 -9.80 -1.70 -9.96
C ASN A 94 -10.99 -1.24 -9.11
N ALA A 95 -11.49 -2.08 -8.21
CA ALA A 95 -12.51 -1.67 -7.24
C ALA A 95 -11.97 -0.64 -6.23
N VAL A 96 -10.73 -0.82 -5.76
CA VAL A 96 -10.06 0.10 -4.81
C VAL A 96 -9.55 1.35 -5.51
N ILE A 97 -8.86 1.20 -6.64
CA ILE A 97 -8.26 2.26 -7.43
C ILE A 97 -9.02 2.37 -8.73
N ASP A 98 -10.20 2.96 -8.64
CA ASP A 98 -11.08 3.14 -9.79
C ASP A 98 -10.40 4.06 -10.83
N PRO A 99 -10.16 3.58 -12.07
CA PRO A 99 -9.55 4.38 -13.12
C PRO A 99 -10.37 5.62 -13.51
N THR A 100 -11.67 5.64 -13.20
CA THR A 100 -12.56 6.77 -13.49
C THR A 100 -12.49 7.89 -12.45
N LEU A 101 -12.01 7.59 -11.23
CA LEU A 101 -11.91 8.57 -10.15
C LEU A 101 -10.60 9.35 -10.17
N ASN A 102 -9.54 8.79 -10.77
CA ASN A 102 -8.18 9.32 -10.68
C ASN A 102 -7.62 9.70 -12.06
N ASN A 103 -7.33 10.99 -12.23
CA ASN A 103 -6.66 11.49 -13.42
C ASN A 103 -5.16 11.16 -13.40
N LYS A 104 -4.52 11.23 -14.58
CA LYS A 104 -3.06 11.16 -14.69
C LYS A 104 -2.43 12.39 -14.02
N LEU A 105 -1.32 12.18 -13.29
CA LEU A 105 -0.55 13.23 -12.61
C LEU A 105 -0.15 14.40 -13.51
N ASN A 106 0.15 14.12 -14.79
CA ASN A 106 0.59 15.12 -15.76
C ASN A 106 -0.49 15.42 -16.81
N SER A 107 -1.77 15.41 -16.43
CA SER A 107 -2.87 15.78 -17.33
C SER A 107 -3.37 17.20 -17.08
N GLU A 108 -4.02 17.81 -18.07
CA GLU A 108 -4.64 19.13 -17.93
C GLU A 108 -5.73 19.17 -16.83
N ASN A 109 -6.31 18.01 -16.50
CA ASN A 109 -7.33 17.85 -15.46
C ASN A 109 -6.73 17.45 -14.10
N TYR A 110 -5.42 17.58 -13.93
CA TYR A 110 -4.76 17.29 -12.67
C TYR A 110 -5.16 18.31 -11.61
N THR A 111 -5.69 17.84 -10.48
CA THR A 111 -6.19 18.70 -9.38
C THR A 111 -5.47 18.47 -8.06
N GLY A 112 -4.49 17.57 -8.03
CA GLY A 112 -3.84 17.14 -6.79
C GLY A 112 -4.72 16.38 -5.82
N LYS A 113 -5.84 15.85 -6.33
CA LYS A 113 -6.80 15.04 -5.59
C LYS A 113 -6.77 13.60 -6.10
N PHE A 114 -6.67 12.65 -5.18
CA PHE A 114 -6.76 11.22 -5.46
C PHE A 114 -7.79 10.56 -4.54
N ALA A 115 -8.49 9.58 -5.08
CA ALA A 115 -9.60 8.90 -4.42
C ALA A 115 -9.39 7.38 -4.43
N PHE A 116 -9.64 6.75 -3.29
CA PHE A 116 -9.54 5.31 -3.10
C PHE A 116 -10.79 4.77 -2.43
N ASN A 117 -11.30 3.65 -2.93
CA ASN A 117 -12.48 2.99 -2.38
C ASN A 117 -12.08 1.96 -1.33
N PHE A 118 -12.67 2.07 -0.14
CA PHE A 118 -12.50 1.11 0.94
C PHE A 118 -13.84 0.55 1.39
N THR A 119 -13.91 -0.74 1.69
CA THR A 119 -15.09 -1.31 2.32
C THR A 119 -15.05 -1.12 3.84
N ILE A 120 -15.73 -0.08 4.32
CA ILE A 120 -15.86 0.26 5.73
C ILE A 120 -17.26 -0.12 6.20
N LYS A 121 -17.34 -0.99 7.22
CA LYS A 121 -18.61 -1.50 7.77
C LYS A 121 -19.54 -2.02 6.66
N GLU A 122 -18.98 -2.85 5.76
CA GLU A 122 -19.70 -3.51 4.64
C GLU A 122 -20.20 -2.57 3.54
N THR A 123 -19.87 -1.28 3.63
CA THR A 123 -20.18 -0.27 2.61
C THR A 123 -18.90 0.23 1.96
N THR A 124 -18.89 0.35 0.64
CA THR A 124 -17.80 1.04 -0.07
C THR A 124 -17.86 2.53 0.25
N ARG A 125 -16.72 3.09 0.66
CA ARG A 125 -16.54 4.50 0.97
C ARG A 125 -15.31 5.03 0.27
N GLU A 126 -15.46 6.16 -0.40
CA GLU A 126 -14.35 6.89 -1.00
C GLU A 126 -13.56 7.61 0.10
N VAL A 127 -12.24 7.44 0.08
CA VAL A 127 -11.29 8.21 0.87
C VAL A 127 -10.47 9.05 -0.09
N ILE A 128 -10.61 10.35 0.05
CA ILE A 128 -9.89 11.34 -0.73
C ILE A 128 -8.64 11.75 0.03
N VAL A 129 -7.52 11.89 -0.69
CA VAL A 129 -6.28 12.49 -0.20
C VAL A 129 -5.73 13.47 -1.25
N ASP A 130 -5.00 14.48 -0.80
CA ASP A 130 -4.10 15.19 -1.71
C ASP A 130 -2.83 14.36 -2.00
N ASP A 131 -2.03 14.77 -2.99
CA ASP A 131 -0.79 14.07 -3.36
C ASP A 131 0.50 14.64 -2.77
N LEU A 132 0.43 15.49 -1.75
CA LEU A 132 1.60 15.83 -0.96
C LEU A 132 2.07 14.58 -0.20
N LEU A 133 3.32 14.17 -0.41
CA LEU A 133 3.90 12.99 0.24
C LEU A 133 5.13 13.40 1.07
N PRO A 134 5.36 12.78 2.24
CA PRO A 134 6.54 13.05 3.06
C PRO A 134 7.82 12.61 2.34
N THR A 135 8.77 13.53 2.20
CA THR A 135 10.07 13.26 1.60
C THR A 135 11.21 13.69 2.51
N LYS A 136 12.36 13.04 2.35
CA LYS A 136 13.63 13.45 2.96
C LYS A 136 14.71 13.35 1.89
N ASN A 137 15.51 14.41 1.72
CA ASN A 137 16.54 14.50 0.68
C ASN A 137 16.00 14.20 -0.74
N GLY A 138 14.76 14.61 -1.02
CA GLY A 138 14.12 14.40 -2.32
C GLY A 138 13.62 12.98 -2.60
N GLN A 139 13.66 12.07 -1.61
CA GLN A 139 13.13 10.71 -1.72
C GLN A 139 11.92 10.52 -0.81
N LEU A 140 10.97 9.68 -1.24
CA LEU A 140 9.82 9.30 -0.41
C LEU A 140 10.29 8.63 0.89
N LEU A 141 9.69 9.03 2.01
CA LEU A 141 10.03 8.48 3.33
C LEU A 141 9.42 7.08 3.54
N PHE A 142 8.22 6.88 3.00
CA PHE A 142 7.40 5.69 3.22
C PHE A 142 7.30 4.85 1.94
N MET A 143 6.19 4.17 1.71
CA MET A 143 6.05 3.25 0.59
C MET A 143 6.32 3.95 -0.75
N HIS A 144 7.05 3.27 -1.63
CA HIS A 144 7.44 3.82 -2.93
C HIS A 144 7.66 2.70 -3.96
N SER A 145 7.70 3.09 -5.23
CA SER A 145 8.15 2.20 -6.30
C SER A 145 9.68 2.14 -6.34
N SER A 146 10.22 0.97 -6.65
CA SER A 146 11.67 0.73 -6.77
C SER A 146 12.38 1.64 -7.79
N ASP A 147 11.66 2.09 -8.82
CA ASP A 147 12.17 3.01 -9.84
C ASP A 147 11.80 4.48 -9.60
N GLY A 148 11.04 4.76 -8.54
CA GLY A 148 10.62 6.11 -8.16
C GLY A 148 9.70 6.80 -9.16
N LEU A 149 9.05 6.07 -10.07
CA LEU A 149 8.13 6.65 -11.06
C LEU A 149 6.66 6.47 -10.71
N SER A 150 6.27 5.36 -10.08
CA SER A 150 4.87 5.06 -9.76
C SER A 150 4.52 5.45 -8.32
N PHE A 151 3.39 6.14 -8.16
CA PHE A 151 2.98 6.75 -6.90
C PHE A 151 1.66 6.21 -6.31
N TRP A 152 0.93 5.32 -7.00
CA TRP A 152 -0.34 4.79 -6.50
C TRP A 152 -0.20 4.13 -5.13
N ALA A 153 0.87 3.37 -4.90
CA ALA A 153 1.09 2.66 -3.64
C ALA A 153 1.36 3.63 -2.48
N ALA A 154 2.16 4.68 -2.72
CA ALA A 154 2.44 5.74 -1.74
C ALA A 154 1.17 6.52 -1.37
N LEU A 155 0.34 6.85 -2.36
CA LEU A 155 -0.92 7.56 -2.15
C LEU A 155 -1.98 6.68 -1.47
N LEU A 156 -2.00 5.38 -1.78
CA LEU A 156 -2.88 4.43 -1.09
C LEU A 156 -2.44 4.24 0.37
N GLU A 157 -1.14 4.14 0.64
CA GLU A 157 -0.60 4.14 2.01
C GLU A 157 -0.99 5.42 2.76
N LYS A 158 -0.93 6.58 2.12
CA LYS A 158 -1.44 7.84 2.69
C LYS A 158 -2.93 7.77 3.02
N ALA A 159 -3.75 7.20 2.15
CA ALA A 159 -5.18 7.04 2.41
C ALA A 159 -5.45 6.10 3.60
N PHE A 160 -4.65 5.05 3.77
CA PHE A 160 -4.64 4.23 5.00
C PHE A 160 -4.23 5.06 6.22
N ALA A 161 -3.16 5.85 6.13
CA ALA A 161 -2.71 6.71 7.21
C ALA A 161 -3.80 7.69 7.65
N LYS A 162 -4.55 8.28 6.70
CA LYS A 162 -5.73 9.10 6.96
C LYS A 162 -6.81 8.34 7.72
N LEU A 163 -7.17 7.14 7.29
CA LEU A 163 -8.16 6.29 7.98
C LEU A 163 -7.75 5.92 9.42
N TYR A 164 -6.45 5.78 9.67
CA TYR A 164 -5.88 5.44 10.98
C TYR A 164 -5.48 6.67 11.81
N GLY A 165 -5.55 7.87 11.24
CA GLY A 165 -5.26 9.16 11.87
C GLY A 165 -3.83 9.69 11.70
N SER A 166 -2.85 8.84 11.37
CA SER A 166 -1.47 9.25 11.04
C SER A 166 -0.70 8.10 10.38
N TYR A 167 0.44 8.38 9.76
CA TYR A 167 1.35 7.31 9.30
C TYR A 167 1.84 6.44 10.46
N ALA A 168 2.22 7.05 11.59
CA ALA A 168 2.67 6.32 12.77
C ALA A 168 1.63 5.34 13.34
N ALA A 169 0.34 5.63 13.16
CA ALA A 169 -0.75 4.74 13.56
C ALA A 169 -0.79 3.42 12.75
N LEU A 170 -0.12 3.36 11.59
CA LEU A 170 0.02 2.13 10.81
C LEU A 170 1.09 1.19 11.37
N GLU A 171 2.01 1.67 12.23
CA GLU A 171 3.13 0.86 12.69
C GLU A 171 2.72 -0.26 13.64
N ASN A 172 3.27 -1.47 13.41
CA ASN A 172 3.20 -2.61 14.32
C ASN A 172 1.79 -3.07 14.71
N THR A 173 0.76 -2.66 13.98
CA THR A 173 -0.61 -3.12 14.23
C THR A 173 -0.78 -4.60 13.87
N ASN A 174 0.02 -5.09 12.90
CA ASN A 174 -0.10 -6.44 12.31
C ASN A 174 -1.54 -6.77 11.86
N HIS A 175 -2.29 -5.72 11.48
CA HIS A 175 -3.70 -5.79 11.11
C HIS A 175 -3.91 -6.20 9.64
N PHE A 176 -3.07 -7.11 9.13
CA PHE A 176 -3.10 -7.59 7.75
C PHE A 176 -4.52 -7.99 7.29
N TYR A 177 -5.23 -8.76 8.12
CA TYR A 177 -6.59 -9.20 7.84
C TYR A 177 -7.59 -8.03 7.75
N ARG A 178 -7.35 -6.93 8.46
CA ARG A 178 -8.18 -5.71 8.38
C ARG A 178 -7.90 -4.95 7.08
N ALA A 179 -6.63 -4.85 6.66
CA ALA A 179 -6.30 -4.28 5.35
C ALA A 179 -6.97 -5.07 4.22
N LEU A 180 -6.87 -6.41 4.22
CA LEU A 180 -7.57 -7.20 3.22
C LEU A 180 -9.07 -6.93 3.22
N ARG A 181 -9.72 -6.91 4.39
CA ARG A 181 -11.17 -6.64 4.44
C ARG A 181 -11.54 -5.23 3.92
N LEU A 182 -10.70 -4.24 4.17
CA LEU A 182 -10.89 -2.88 3.64
C LEU A 182 -10.73 -2.84 2.11
N LEU A 183 -9.82 -3.65 1.55
CA LEU A 183 -9.47 -3.66 0.12
C LEU A 183 -10.35 -4.60 -0.72
N THR A 184 -10.80 -5.72 -0.14
CA THR A 184 -11.53 -6.76 -0.87
C THR A 184 -13.00 -6.85 -0.48
N GLY A 185 -13.43 -6.10 0.54
CA GLY A 185 -14.81 -6.09 0.99
C GLY A 185 -15.25 -7.31 1.79
N PRO A 186 -16.56 -7.60 1.83
CA PRO A 186 -17.10 -8.67 2.65
C PRO A 186 -16.57 -10.03 2.16
N GLY A 187 -15.94 -10.76 3.07
CA GLY A 187 -15.34 -12.05 2.75
C GLY A 187 -14.96 -12.83 3.99
N THR A 188 -14.79 -14.14 3.82
CA THR A 188 -14.34 -15.01 4.92
C THR A 188 -12.82 -15.00 4.99
N ILE A 189 -12.27 -14.35 6.01
CA ILE A 189 -10.85 -14.48 6.35
C ILE A 189 -10.68 -15.74 7.19
N ARG A 190 -9.85 -16.67 6.72
CA ARG A 190 -9.48 -17.87 7.48
C ARG A 190 -8.03 -17.74 7.94
N LEU A 191 -7.84 -17.79 9.26
CA LEU A 191 -6.53 -17.79 9.88
C LEU A 191 -6.12 -19.23 10.19
N TYR A 192 -4.90 -19.55 9.81
CA TYR A 192 -4.33 -20.89 9.87
C TYR A 192 -3.02 -20.81 10.64
N MET A 193 -2.96 -21.48 11.79
CA MET A 193 -1.72 -21.63 12.54
C MET A 193 -0.91 -22.76 11.92
N LEU A 194 0.20 -22.44 11.25
CA LEU A 194 0.98 -23.45 10.51
C LEU A 194 1.50 -24.60 11.39
N ARG A 195 1.70 -24.35 12.69
CA ARG A 195 2.08 -25.40 13.66
C ARG A 195 0.99 -26.47 13.87
N ASP A 196 -0.26 -26.12 13.57
CA ASP A 196 -1.45 -26.96 13.79
C ASP A 196 -1.93 -27.61 12.48
N ILE A 197 -1.15 -27.48 11.38
CA ILE A 197 -1.52 -27.95 10.05
C ILE A 197 -0.50 -28.95 9.54
N THR A 198 -0.97 -30.12 9.10
CA THR A 198 -0.10 -31.12 8.48
C THR A 198 0.32 -30.70 7.08
N ARG A 199 1.44 -31.24 6.59
CA ARG A 199 1.89 -30.99 5.20
C ARG A 199 0.81 -31.33 4.17
N SER A 200 0.09 -32.44 4.34
CA SER A 200 -0.97 -32.84 3.41
C SER A 200 -2.17 -31.89 3.45
N GLN A 201 -2.56 -31.41 4.63
CA GLN A 201 -3.58 -30.38 4.77
C GLN A 201 -3.15 -29.07 4.12
N LEU A 202 -1.89 -28.66 4.29
CA LEU A 202 -1.34 -27.44 3.71
C LEU A 202 -1.30 -27.51 2.18
N ILE A 203 -0.81 -28.61 1.62
CA ILE A 203 -0.83 -28.85 0.16
C ILE A 203 -2.28 -28.81 -0.32
N ARG A 204 -3.20 -29.54 0.32
CA ARG A 204 -4.62 -29.53 -0.07
C ARG A 204 -5.20 -28.12 -0.03
N LEU A 205 -4.87 -27.32 1.00
CA LEU A 205 -5.30 -25.93 1.11
C LEU A 205 -4.80 -25.11 -0.06
N PHE A 206 -3.52 -25.18 -0.42
CA PHE A 206 -3.00 -24.46 -1.58
C PHE A 206 -3.62 -24.99 -2.88
N SER A 207 -3.62 -26.30 -3.11
CA SER A 207 -4.15 -26.93 -4.34
C SER A 207 -5.63 -26.61 -4.59
N THR A 208 -6.50 -26.70 -3.58
CA THR A 208 -7.94 -26.38 -3.75
C THR A 208 -8.23 -24.90 -3.93
N ARG A 209 -7.30 -24.03 -3.56
CA ARG A 209 -7.48 -22.57 -3.57
C ARG A 209 -6.78 -21.92 -4.77
N ILE A 210 -5.83 -22.61 -5.39
CA ILE A 210 -5.23 -22.25 -6.69
C ILE A 210 -6.20 -22.53 -7.83
N THR A 211 -7.02 -23.59 -7.73
CA THR A 211 -8.05 -23.89 -8.75
C THR A 211 -9.15 -22.84 -8.82
N ASP A 212 -9.31 -22.00 -7.80
CA ASP A 212 -10.14 -20.80 -7.84
C ASP A 212 -9.32 -19.57 -7.45
N ILE A 213 -8.37 -19.23 -8.32
CA ILE A 213 -7.53 -18.03 -8.22
C ILE A 213 -8.35 -16.73 -8.20
N ARG A 214 -9.68 -16.75 -8.34
CA ARG A 214 -10.52 -15.54 -8.17
C ARG A 214 -10.94 -15.32 -6.72
N LEU A 215 -10.98 -16.36 -5.89
CA LEU A 215 -11.60 -16.28 -4.56
C LEU A 215 -10.62 -16.25 -3.39
N CYS A 216 -9.35 -16.63 -3.59
CA CYS A 216 -8.45 -16.90 -2.46
C CYS A 216 -7.07 -16.26 -2.63
N ARG A 217 -6.70 -15.39 -1.70
CA ARG A 217 -5.36 -14.79 -1.59
C ARG A 217 -4.72 -15.23 -0.28
N PHE A 218 -3.47 -15.64 -0.35
CA PHE A 218 -2.74 -16.15 0.79
C PHE A 218 -1.68 -15.17 1.22
N CYS A 219 -1.68 -14.86 2.51
CA CYS A 219 -0.60 -14.15 3.15
C CYS A 219 -0.26 -14.85 4.45
N CYS A 220 0.99 -14.73 4.84
CA CYS A 220 1.50 -15.34 6.05
C CYS A 220 2.23 -14.28 6.87
N THR A 221 2.19 -14.44 8.18
CA THR A 221 3.04 -13.68 9.09
C THR A 221 3.92 -14.68 9.80
N VAL A 222 5.23 -14.44 9.75
CA VAL A 222 6.19 -15.30 10.44
C VAL A 222 6.38 -14.75 11.84
N THR A 223 5.96 -15.52 12.85
CA THR A 223 6.20 -15.19 14.27
C THR A 223 7.36 -16.05 14.79
N ASN A 224 8.27 -15.44 15.56
CA ASN A 224 9.22 -16.21 16.36
C ASN A 224 8.53 -16.51 17.68
N GLY A 225 8.15 -17.77 17.90
CA GLY A 225 7.33 -18.20 19.04
C GLY A 225 7.82 -17.79 20.43
N PHE A 226 9.05 -17.28 20.60
CA PHE A 226 9.60 -16.86 21.90
C PHE A 226 10.63 -15.71 21.85
N ILE A 227 10.93 -15.08 20.70
CA ILE A 227 12.10 -14.18 20.60
C ILE A 227 11.76 -12.86 19.88
N GLU A 228 11.68 -11.79 20.67
CA GLU A 228 11.56 -10.36 20.29
C GLU A 228 12.85 -9.78 19.68
N LYS A 229 13.67 -10.58 18.97
CA LYS A 229 14.83 -10.04 18.24
C LYS A 229 14.55 -10.09 16.74
N LYS A 230 14.43 -8.90 16.15
CA LYS A 230 14.54 -8.71 14.69
C LYS A 230 15.81 -9.42 14.21
N GLY A 231 15.66 -10.27 13.21
CA GLY A 231 16.78 -10.99 12.64
C GLY A 231 16.32 -11.96 11.56
N HIS A 232 17.27 -12.37 10.73
CA HIS A 232 17.08 -13.53 9.88
C HIS A 232 16.91 -14.74 10.81
N THR A 233 15.82 -15.49 10.64
CA THR A 233 15.91 -16.93 10.89
C THR A 233 17.15 -17.40 10.13
N GLY A 234 17.97 -18.32 10.65
CA GLY A 234 19.23 -18.73 10.02
C GLY A 234 19.13 -19.32 8.59
N ARG A 235 17.98 -19.13 7.92
CA ARG A 235 17.59 -19.52 6.57
C ARG A 235 17.14 -18.32 5.69
N GLY A 236 17.42 -17.08 6.12
CA GLY A 236 17.13 -15.89 5.31
C GLY A 236 15.71 -15.33 5.41
N VAL A 237 14.81 -15.93 6.21
CA VAL A 237 13.45 -15.40 6.44
C VAL A 237 13.47 -14.43 7.62
N LEU A 238 12.87 -13.25 7.47
CA LEU A 238 12.77 -12.27 8.55
C LEU A 238 11.61 -12.61 9.50
N ALA A 239 11.90 -12.74 10.78
CA ALA A 239 10.89 -12.91 11.82
C ALA A 239 10.10 -11.61 12.07
N MET A 240 8.85 -11.74 12.55
CA MET A 240 7.92 -10.64 12.83
C MET A 240 7.63 -9.75 11.61
N ARG A 241 7.60 -10.36 10.43
CA ARG A 241 7.25 -9.72 9.16
C ARG A 241 6.07 -10.43 8.51
N SER A 242 5.26 -9.65 7.80
CA SER A 242 4.17 -10.14 6.96
C SER A 242 4.69 -10.32 5.54
N PHE A 243 4.28 -11.43 4.91
CA PHE A 243 4.65 -11.79 3.55
C PHE A 243 3.40 -12.20 2.78
N THR A 244 3.46 -12.00 1.47
CA THR A 244 2.43 -12.46 0.54
C THR A 244 2.94 -13.68 -0.19
N ILE A 245 2.13 -14.73 -0.24
CA ILE A 245 2.42 -15.91 -1.05
C ILE A 245 1.94 -15.60 -2.46
N LEU A 246 2.87 -15.44 -3.38
CA LEU A 246 2.58 -15.05 -4.76
C LEU A 246 2.23 -16.23 -5.65
N ASP A 247 2.89 -17.38 -5.42
CA ASP A 247 2.70 -18.57 -6.24
C ASP A 247 2.95 -19.84 -5.43
N PHE A 248 2.38 -20.94 -5.89
CA PHE A 248 2.61 -22.29 -5.39
C PHE A 248 2.60 -23.26 -6.56
N ILE A 249 3.76 -23.86 -6.82
CA ILE A 249 3.96 -24.80 -7.92
C ILE A 249 4.36 -26.15 -7.32
N GLU A 250 3.67 -27.20 -7.73
CA GLU A 250 4.10 -28.58 -7.46
C GLU A 250 5.06 -29.02 -8.56
N VAL A 251 6.30 -29.33 -8.19
CA VAL A 251 7.31 -29.83 -9.13
C VAL A 251 7.38 -31.35 -8.98
N CYS A 252 6.76 -32.08 -9.90
CA CYS A 252 6.94 -33.52 -10.01
C CYS A 252 8.32 -33.80 -10.60
N SER A 253 9.19 -34.47 -9.84
CA SER A 253 10.50 -34.89 -10.36
C SER A 253 10.33 -35.97 -11.41
N TRP A 254 10.93 -35.77 -12.58
CA TRP A 254 11.13 -36.82 -13.57
C TRP A 254 12.34 -37.67 -13.14
N PHE A 255 12.09 -38.67 -12.31
CA PHE A 255 13.04 -39.76 -12.06
C PHE A 255 12.31 -41.09 -12.23
#